data_AF-A0A1Q3QM14-F1
#
_entry.id   AF-A0A1Q3QM14-F1
#
_cell.length_a   1.000
_cell.length_b   1.000
_cell.length_c   1.000
_cell.angle_alpha   90.00
_cell.angle_beta   90.00
_cell.angle_gamma   90.00
#
_symmetry.space_group_name_H-M   'P 1'
#
loop_
_entity.id
_entity.type
_entity.pdbx_description
1 polymer ?
#
loop_
_entity_poly.entity_id
_entity_poly.type
_entity_poly.pdbx_seq_one_letter_code
_entity_poly.pdbx_strand_id
1 'polypeptide(L)'
;MSISGLHDFLWAAGFAGNCVLLAVLCGRKRVSRYPAFTALIAFGILRTAWLFGIRNHYGDSLYNHTYWVLALADASLQLALIYEIASKVFRPGGTWAVDVRGKLFVSLLGSILIAALLGHLQHPERRDLVENLAIRIGYFSVVLNAELFAVMVVVSSDAGLNWRSHIASIATGMAVYCFIGILIELVSRFSEANTMRSLLISLQSIRQWLYLACEAYWSYSLWHPEPSPREMSPRMEGQVAALREAIIRRDGEWSK
;
A
#
# COMPACT_ATOMS: atom_id res chain seq x y z
N MET A 1 21.75 -8.31 22.84
CA MET A 1 21.98 -8.04 21.40
C MET A 1 22.32 -6.56 21.28
N SER A 2 23.46 -6.19 20.71
CA SER A 2 23.79 -4.77 20.50
C SER A 2 22.78 -4.14 19.53
N ILE A 3 22.53 -2.82 19.64
CA ILE A 3 21.57 -2.09 18.79
C ILE A 3 21.91 -2.29 17.29
N SER A 4 23.20 -2.42 16.96
CA SER A 4 23.66 -2.76 15.61
C SER A 4 23.17 -4.13 15.16
N GLY A 5 23.33 -5.17 16.00
CA GLY A 5 22.95 -6.53 15.63
C GLY A 5 21.45 -6.70 15.39
N LEU A 6 20.59 -5.99 16.13
CA LEU A 6 19.14 -6.02 15.88
C LEU A 6 18.80 -5.37 14.53
N HIS A 7 19.41 -4.23 14.22
CA HIS A 7 19.20 -3.55 12.95
C HIS A 7 19.62 -4.41 11.75
N ASP A 8 20.79 -5.05 11.84
CA ASP A 8 21.30 -5.93 10.78
C ASP A 8 20.42 -7.17 10.61
N PHE A 9 19.94 -7.74 11.72
CA PHE A 9 18.97 -8.83 11.71
C PHE A 9 17.65 -8.43 11.04
N LEU A 10 17.06 -7.30 11.43
CA LEU A 10 15.79 -6.82 10.87
C LEU A 10 15.90 -6.51 9.38
N TRP A 11 17.04 -5.94 8.97
CA TRP A 11 17.33 -5.69 7.57
C TRP A 11 17.42 -7.00 6.78
N ALA A 12 18.20 -7.97 7.25
CA ALA A 12 18.34 -9.28 6.60
C ALA A 12 17.01 -10.06 6.56
N ALA A 13 16.25 -9.99 7.65
CA ALA A 13 14.92 -10.60 7.74
C ALA A 13 13.96 -9.98 6.72
N GLY A 14 13.95 -8.66 6.54
CA GLY A 14 13.08 -7.99 5.57
C GLY A 14 13.45 -8.32 4.13
N PHE A 15 14.75 -8.46 3.85
CA PHE A 15 15.20 -8.94 2.55
C PHE A 15 14.75 -10.39 2.30
N ALA A 16 14.94 -11.27 3.29
CA ALA A 16 14.51 -12.67 3.20
C ALA A 16 12.99 -12.80 3.07
N GLY A 17 12.22 -12.00 3.82
CA GLY A 17 10.76 -11.96 3.76
C GLY A 17 10.24 -11.58 2.37
N ASN A 18 10.80 -10.53 1.76
CA ASN A 18 10.52 -10.17 0.37
C ASN A 18 10.86 -11.31 -0.61
N CYS A 19 12.01 -11.98 -0.44
CA CYS A 19 12.40 -13.11 -1.29
C CYS A 19 11.41 -14.28 -1.18
N VAL A 20 10.99 -14.62 0.05
CA VAL A 20 9.97 -15.65 0.30
C VAL A 20 8.65 -15.26 -0.36
N LEU A 21 8.19 -14.02 -0.17
CA LEU A 21 6.95 -13.53 -0.76
C LEU A 21 6.99 -13.56 -2.29
N LEU A 22 8.10 -13.15 -2.90
CA LEU A 22 8.29 -13.24 -4.34
C LEU A 22 8.29 -14.69 -4.84
N ALA A 23 8.95 -15.60 -4.10
CA ALA A 23 8.93 -17.03 -4.41
C ALA A 23 7.51 -17.61 -4.33
N VAL A 24 6.70 -17.21 -3.34
CA VAL A 24 5.28 -17.58 -3.23
C VAL A 24 4.48 -17.08 -4.44
N LEU A 25 4.68 -15.82 -4.84
CA LEU A 25 4.00 -15.24 -6.01
C LEU A 25 4.35 -15.99 -7.31
N CYS A 26 5.62 -16.31 -7.51
CA CYS A 26 6.10 -17.07 -8.67
C CYS A 26 5.61 -18.52 -8.64
N GLY A 27 5.80 -19.24 -7.54
CA GLY A 27 5.43 -20.64 -7.39
C GLY A 27 3.93 -20.89 -7.52
N ARG A 28 3.09 -19.94 -7.11
CA ARG A 28 1.63 -20.01 -7.28
C ARG A 28 1.13 -19.37 -8.58
N LYS A 29 2.03 -18.96 -9.50
CA LYS A 29 1.71 -18.29 -10.78
C LYS A 29 0.83 -17.05 -10.62
N ARG A 30 1.01 -16.31 -9.52
CA ARG A 30 0.21 -15.12 -9.16
C ARG A 30 0.80 -13.82 -9.70
N VAL A 31 2.01 -13.86 -10.24
CA VAL A 31 2.72 -12.70 -10.81
C VAL A 31 1.84 -11.97 -11.84
N SER A 32 1.26 -12.70 -12.80
CA SER A 32 0.39 -12.09 -13.83
C SER A 32 -0.94 -11.59 -13.26
N ARG A 33 -1.38 -12.12 -12.13
CA ARG A 33 -2.61 -11.68 -11.46
C ARG A 33 -2.38 -10.42 -10.64
N TYR A 34 -1.19 -10.20 -10.10
CA TYR A 34 -0.84 -9.03 -9.27
C TYR A 34 0.48 -8.38 -9.72
N PRO A 35 0.56 -7.86 -10.95
CA PRO A 35 1.80 -7.33 -11.52
C PRO A 35 2.38 -6.16 -10.73
N ALA A 36 1.59 -5.19 -10.28
CA ALA A 36 2.07 -4.03 -9.54
C ALA A 36 2.57 -4.42 -8.15
N PHE A 37 1.84 -5.29 -7.45
CA PHE A 37 2.29 -5.83 -6.15
C PHE A 37 3.60 -6.61 -6.32
N THR A 38 3.69 -7.47 -7.33
CA THR A 38 4.90 -8.25 -7.60
C THR A 38 6.08 -7.35 -7.96
N ALA A 39 5.84 -6.31 -8.77
CA ALA A 39 6.85 -5.33 -9.12
C ALA A 39 7.33 -4.56 -7.89
N LEU A 40 6.44 -4.19 -6.97
CA LEU A 40 6.80 -3.54 -5.70
C LEU A 40 7.72 -4.44 -4.85
N ILE A 41 7.38 -5.72 -4.66
CA ILE A 41 8.20 -6.67 -3.90
C ILE A 41 9.55 -6.92 -4.58
N ALA A 42 9.56 -7.16 -5.89
CA ALA A 42 10.79 -7.36 -6.66
C ALA A 42 11.69 -6.12 -6.62
N PHE A 43 11.10 -4.92 -6.73
CA PHE A 43 11.81 -3.67 -6.58
C PHE A 43 12.39 -3.50 -5.18
N GLY A 44 11.67 -3.91 -4.13
CA GLY A 44 12.17 -3.93 -2.75
C GLY A 44 13.45 -4.77 -2.59
N ILE A 45 13.50 -5.96 -3.20
CA ILE A 45 14.67 -6.84 -3.21
C ILE A 45 15.83 -6.16 -3.95
N LEU A 46 15.59 -5.70 -5.17
CA LEU A 46 16.60 -5.05 -6.02
C LEU A 46 17.16 -3.79 -5.35
N ARG A 47 16.30 -2.93 -4.83
CA ARG A 47 16.67 -1.72 -4.10
C ARG A 47 17.56 -2.04 -2.90
N THR A 48 17.21 -3.07 -2.13
CA THR A 48 17.98 -3.48 -0.95
C THR A 48 19.37 -3.99 -1.32
N ALA A 49 19.46 -4.88 -2.31
CA ALA A 49 20.73 -5.39 -2.82
C ALA A 49 21.61 -4.29 -3.42
N TRP A 50 21.00 -3.39 -4.21
CA TRP A 50 21.68 -2.29 -4.88
C TRP A 50 22.24 -1.26 -3.90
N LEU A 51 21.43 -0.82 -2.93
CA LEU A 51 21.87 0.12 -1.91
C LEU A 51 22.96 -0.46 -1.00
N PHE A 52 22.89 -1.77 -0.70
CA PHE A 52 23.95 -2.47 0.02
C PHE A 52 25.27 -2.46 -0.76
N GLY A 53 25.22 -2.77 -2.06
CA GLY A 53 26.39 -2.72 -2.93
C GLY A 53 27.00 -1.31 -3.03
N ILE A 54 26.17 -0.28 -3.21
CA ILE A 54 26.65 1.11 -3.29
C ILE A 54 27.31 1.55 -1.99
N ARG A 55 26.69 1.26 -0.85
CA ARG A 55 27.22 1.62 0.46
C ARG A 55 28.61 1.02 0.70
N ASN A 56 28.84 -0.20 0.24
CA ASN A 56 30.11 -0.89 0.45
C ASN A 56 31.22 -0.44 -0.50
N HIS A 57 30.90 0.13 -1.68
CA HIS A 57 31.88 0.36 -2.74
C HIS A 57 32.05 1.82 -3.19
N TYR A 58 31.03 2.69 -3.09
CA TYR A 58 31.01 3.99 -3.79
C TYR A 58 30.77 5.22 -2.90
N GLY A 59 30.72 5.04 -1.57
CA GLY A 59 30.63 6.12 -0.58
C GLY A 59 29.25 6.76 -0.42
N ASP A 60 29.13 7.67 0.54
CA ASP A 60 27.84 8.19 1.04
C ASP A 60 27.12 9.14 0.06
N SER A 61 27.86 9.86 -0.79
CA SER A 61 27.27 10.81 -1.75
C SER A 61 26.44 10.10 -2.82
N LEU A 62 26.99 9.05 -3.44
CA LEU A 62 26.27 8.26 -4.44
C LEU A 62 25.11 7.47 -3.81
N TYR A 63 25.30 6.99 -2.59
CA TYR A 63 24.25 6.34 -1.81
C TYR A 63 23.04 7.26 -1.64
N ASN A 64 23.26 8.50 -1.21
CA ASN A 64 22.17 9.45 -0.98
C ASN A 64 21.42 9.76 -2.28
N HIS A 65 22.13 10.07 -3.38
CA HIS A 65 21.49 10.34 -4.67
C HIS A 65 20.67 9.16 -5.17
N THR A 66 21.24 7.95 -5.11
CA THR A 66 20.56 6.72 -5.55
C THR A 66 19.34 6.42 -4.68
N TYR A 67 19.45 6.61 -3.38
CA TYR A 67 18.35 6.41 -2.43
C TYR A 67 17.12 7.25 -2.82
N TRP A 68 17.31 8.52 -3.17
CA TRP A 68 16.21 9.40 -3.58
C TRP A 68 15.53 8.98 -4.88
N VAL A 69 16.31 8.61 -5.89
CA VAL A 69 15.76 8.11 -7.15
C VAL A 69 14.94 6.84 -6.92
N LEU A 70 15.47 5.92 -6.11
CA LEU A 70 14.77 4.68 -5.78
C LEU A 70 13.53 4.92 -4.90
N ALA A 71 13.54 5.93 -4.03
CA ALA A 71 12.38 6.32 -3.24
C ALA A 71 11.23 6.84 -4.13
N LEU A 72 11.54 7.62 -5.17
CA LEU A 72 10.52 8.07 -6.13
C LEU A 72 9.93 6.90 -6.94
N ALA A 73 10.77 5.96 -7.35
CA ALA A 73 10.33 4.75 -8.02
C ALA A 73 9.45 3.88 -7.10
N ASP A 74 9.80 3.76 -5.81
CA ASP A 74 9.01 3.06 -4.80
C ASP A 74 7.62 3.69 -4.65
N ALA A 75 7.55 5.01 -4.47
CA ALA A 75 6.28 5.75 -4.38
C ALA A 75 5.41 5.55 -5.64
N SER A 76 6.03 5.55 -6.82
CA SER A 76 5.33 5.30 -8.09
C SER A 76 4.74 3.89 -8.15
N LEU A 77 5.47 2.88 -7.68
CA LEU A 77 5.00 1.50 -7.60
C LEU A 77 3.88 1.34 -6.55
N GLN A 78 3.93 2.06 -5.43
CA GLN A 78 2.85 2.06 -4.45
C GLN A 78 1.56 2.67 -5.02
N LEU A 79 1.65 3.76 -5.78
CA LEU A 79 0.50 4.32 -6.51
C LEU A 79 -0.04 3.33 -7.56
N ALA A 80 0.85 2.66 -8.30
CA ALA A 80 0.45 1.61 -9.23
C ALA A 80 -0.25 0.44 -8.52
N LEU A 81 0.18 0.07 -7.32
CA LEU A 81 -0.46 -0.94 -6.48
C LEU A 81 -1.86 -0.49 -6.04
N ILE A 82 -2.03 0.73 -5.58
CA ILE A 82 -3.34 1.27 -5.22
C ILE A 82 -4.28 1.25 -6.43
N TYR A 83 -3.81 1.69 -7.59
CA TYR A 83 -4.58 1.62 -8.84
C TYR A 83 -4.94 0.16 -9.20
N GLU A 84 -3.99 -0.77 -9.05
CA GLU A 84 -4.24 -2.19 -9.29
C GLU A 84 -5.36 -2.72 -8.37
N ILE A 85 -5.28 -2.44 -7.06
CA ILE A 85 -6.30 -2.86 -6.09
C ILE A 85 -7.65 -2.25 -6.46
N ALA A 86 -7.70 -0.93 -6.67
CA ALA A 86 -8.92 -0.23 -7.05
C ALA A 86 -9.53 -0.80 -8.34
N SER A 87 -8.72 -1.05 -9.36
CA SER A 87 -9.19 -1.62 -10.62
C SER A 87 -9.82 -3.00 -10.40
N LYS A 88 -9.25 -3.87 -9.57
CA LYS A 88 -9.81 -5.21 -9.35
C LYS A 88 -11.03 -5.20 -8.42
N VAL A 89 -11.12 -4.24 -7.51
CA VAL A 89 -12.30 -4.07 -6.63
C VAL A 89 -13.47 -3.51 -7.43
N PHE A 90 -13.25 -2.45 -8.22
CA PHE A 90 -14.33 -1.71 -8.89
C PHE A 90 -14.60 -2.12 -10.34
N ARG A 91 -13.85 -3.11 -10.88
CA ARG A 91 -14.03 -3.64 -12.25
C ARG A 91 -14.29 -5.16 -12.25
N PRO A 92 -15.25 -5.70 -11.47
CA PRO A 92 -15.46 -7.15 -11.37
C PRO A 92 -15.82 -7.81 -12.72
N GLY A 93 -16.52 -7.10 -13.61
CA GLY A 93 -16.95 -7.58 -14.93
C GLY A 93 -16.12 -7.05 -16.10
N GLY A 94 -14.96 -6.44 -15.87
CA GLY A 94 -14.16 -5.87 -16.96
C GLY A 94 -14.63 -4.50 -17.45
N THR A 95 -15.64 -3.88 -16.85
CA THR A 95 -16.00 -2.46 -17.03
C THR A 95 -16.00 -1.73 -15.69
N TRP A 96 -15.56 -0.48 -15.69
CA TRP A 96 -15.62 0.36 -14.48
C TRP A 96 -17.07 0.71 -14.19
N ALA A 97 -17.46 0.70 -12.92
CA ALA A 97 -18.72 1.30 -12.50
C ALA A 97 -18.69 2.81 -12.86
N VAL A 98 -19.70 3.26 -13.61
CA VAL A 98 -19.75 4.59 -14.26
C VAL A 98 -19.51 5.73 -13.26
N ASP A 99 -20.04 5.61 -12.05
CA ASP A 99 -19.93 6.65 -11.02
C ASP A 99 -18.65 6.56 -10.17
N VAL A 100 -17.93 5.44 -10.20
CA VAL A 100 -16.81 5.20 -9.29
C VAL A 100 -15.53 5.85 -9.80
N ARG A 101 -15.31 5.84 -11.12
CA ARG A 101 -14.09 6.41 -11.70
C ARG A 101 -13.96 7.90 -11.43
N GLY A 102 -15.06 8.65 -11.57
CA GLY A 102 -15.11 10.08 -11.26
C GLY A 102 -14.81 10.35 -9.79
N LYS A 103 -15.49 9.62 -8.89
CA LYS A 103 -15.27 9.74 -7.44
C LYS A 103 -13.83 9.43 -7.04
N LEU A 104 -13.25 8.33 -7.53
CA LEU A 104 -11.85 7.97 -7.23
C LEU A 104 -10.86 9.01 -7.76
N PHE A 105 -11.09 9.56 -8.95
CA PHE A 105 -10.22 10.59 -9.51
C PHE A 105 -10.30 11.90 -8.70
N VAL A 106 -11.51 12.32 -8.32
CA VAL A 106 -11.71 13.49 -7.45
C VAL A 106 -11.07 13.25 -6.08
N SER A 107 -11.24 12.07 -5.49
CA SER A 107 -10.58 11.73 -4.23
C SER A 107 -9.06 11.70 -4.35
N LEU A 108 -8.49 11.19 -5.44
CA LEU A 108 -7.06 11.22 -5.69
C LEU A 108 -6.53 12.66 -5.75
N LEU A 109 -7.21 13.54 -6.51
CA LEU A 109 -6.84 14.96 -6.56
C LEU A 109 -6.97 15.64 -5.20
N GLY A 110 -8.05 15.34 -4.46
CA GLY A 110 -8.26 15.80 -3.10
C GLY A 110 -7.13 15.37 -2.17
N SER A 111 -6.73 14.10 -2.23
CA SER A 111 -5.64 13.57 -1.40
C SER A 111 -4.27 14.13 -1.76
N ILE A 112 -4.00 14.36 -3.05
CA ILE A 112 -2.77 15.06 -3.47
C ILE A 112 -2.76 16.48 -2.88
N LEU A 113 -3.88 17.19 -2.93
CA LEU A 113 -3.98 18.54 -2.37
C LEU A 113 -3.79 18.55 -0.85
N ILE A 114 -4.45 17.65 -0.12
CA ILE A 114 -4.34 17.56 1.35
C ILE A 114 -2.92 17.15 1.74
N ALA A 115 -2.35 16.13 1.12
CA ALA A 115 -0.98 15.71 1.39
C ALA A 115 0.04 16.83 1.08
N ALA A 116 -0.15 17.59 0.00
CA ALA A 116 0.71 18.72 -0.34
C ALA A 116 0.60 19.85 0.70
N LEU A 117 -0.63 20.17 1.15
CA LEU A 117 -0.88 21.17 2.19
C LEU A 117 -0.23 20.76 3.51
N LEU A 118 -0.44 19.52 3.96
CA LEU A 118 0.15 18.99 5.18
C LEU A 118 1.68 18.90 5.10
N GLY A 119 2.23 18.58 3.92
CA GLY A 119 3.67 18.61 3.66
C GLY A 119 4.26 20.02 3.69
N HIS A 120 3.52 21.02 3.21
CA HIS A 120 3.96 22.42 3.25
C HIS A 120 3.97 22.99 4.66
N LEU A 121 2.98 22.63 5.49
CA LEU A 121 2.89 23.03 6.90
C LEU A 121 4.02 22.43 7.76
N GLN A 122 4.81 21.49 7.23
CA GLN A 122 6.03 21.09 7.88
C GLN A 122 7.09 22.18 7.75
N HIS A 123 7.51 22.73 8.89
CA HIS A 123 8.70 23.57 9.04
C HIS A 123 9.90 22.71 9.44
N PRO A 124 10.68 22.15 8.50
CA PRO A 124 11.95 21.57 8.86
C PRO A 124 12.95 22.69 9.16
N GLU A 125 13.50 22.72 10.37
CA GLU A 125 14.50 23.72 10.81
C GLU A 125 15.91 23.48 10.21
N ARG A 126 16.07 22.52 9.31
CA ARG A 126 17.40 22.17 8.77
C ARG A 126 17.80 23.06 7.60
N ARG A 127 19.11 23.31 7.50
CA ARG A 127 19.72 24.19 6.49
C ARG A 127 19.84 23.56 5.09
N ASP A 128 19.74 22.23 4.96
CA ASP A 128 19.88 21.56 3.66
C ASP A 128 18.53 21.44 2.93
N LEU A 129 18.43 22.06 1.75
CA LEU A 129 17.24 22.03 0.90
C LEU A 129 16.89 20.61 0.44
N VAL A 130 17.90 19.77 0.18
CA VAL A 130 17.68 18.41 -0.32
C VAL A 130 17.08 17.55 0.78
N GLU A 131 17.63 17.59 1.99
CA GLU A 131 17.12 16.86 3.15
C GLU A 131 15.70 17.32 3.55
N ASN A 132 15.42 18.61 3.44
CA ASN A 132 14.09 19.16 3.70
C ASN A 132 13.06 18.67 2.68
N LEU A 133 13.41 18.72 1.39
CA LEU A 133 12.53 18.25 0.31
C LEU A 133 12.27 16.74 0.46
N ALA A 134 13.31 15.99 0.77
CA ALA A 134 13.28 14.57 1.10
C ALA A 134 12.27 14.19 2.18
N ILE A 135 12.34 14.87 3.34
CA ILE A 135 11.42 14.66 4.46
C ILE A 135 9.98 14.96 4.03
N ARG A 136 9.77 16.07 3.30
CA ARG A 136 8.45 16.49 2.80
C ARG A 136 7.86 15.47 1.82
N ILE A 137 8.66 14.97 0.87
CA ILE A 137 8.22 13.95 -0.10
C ILE A 137 7.88 12.63 0.62
N GLY A 138 8.72 12.21 1.57
CA GLY A 138 8.46 11.01 2.36
C GLY A 138 7.13 11.09 3.10
N TYR A 139 6.89 12.20 3.80
CA TYR A 139 5.63 12.43 4.50
C TYR A 139 4.44 12.54 3.53
N PHE A 140 4.58 13.31 2.45
CA PHE A 140 3.57 13.42 1.40
C PHE A 140 3.14 12.05 0.89
N SER A 141 4.10 11.16 0.60
CA SER A 141 3.82 9.81 0.12
C SER A 141 3.08 8.98 1.17
N VAL A 142 3.50 9.02 2.44
CA VAL A 142 2.85 8.25 3.52
C VAL A 142 1.40 8.70 3.72
N VAL A 143 1.15 10.00 3.76
CA VAL A 143 -0.20 10.57 3.88
C VAL A 143 -1.06 10.21 2.68
N LEU A 144 -0.55 10.46 1.47
CA LEU A 144 -1.26 10.19 0.22
C LEU A 144 -1.68 8.72 0.14
N ASN A 145 -0.77 7.79 0.44
CA ASN A 145 -1.10 6.37 0.41
C ASN A 145 -2.17 6.01 1.44
N ALA A 146 -2.04 6.48 2.69
CA ALA A 146 -3.02 6.16 3.72
C ALA A 146 -4.41 6.71 3.41
N GLU A 147 -4.50 7.95 2.91
CA GLU A 147 -5.77 8.55 2.50
C GLU A 147 -6.40 7.78 1.35
N LEU A 148 -5.62 7.40 0.33
CA LEU A 148 -6.11 6.60 -0.78
C LEU A 148 -6.61 5.23 -0.33
N PHE A 149 -5.92 4.58 0.61
CA PHE A 149 -6.39 3.33 1.21
C PHE A 149 -7.69 3.54 2.01
N ALA A 150 -7.78 4.60 2.82
CA ALA A 150 -8.98 4.92 3.59
C ALA A 150 -10.19 5.20 2.66
N VAL A 151 -10.01 6.03 1.64
CA VAL A 151 -11.02 6.30 0.61
C VAL A 151 -11.46 5.01 -0.07
N MET A 152 -10.52 4.16 -0.47
CA MET A 152 -10.84 2.90 -1.12
C MET A 152 -11.67 1.98 -0.23
N VAL A 153 -11.34 1.89 1.07
CA VAL A 153 -12.12 1.13 2.05
C VAL A 153 -13.54 1.68 2.15
N VAL A 154 -13.70 2.99 2.37
CA VAL A 154 -15.02 3.64 2.51
C VAL A 154 -15.87 3.47 1.25
N VAL A 155 -15.32 3.80 0.07
CA VAL A 155 -16.05 3.68 -1.20
C VAL A 155 -16.45 2.24 -1.48
N SER A 156 -15.60 1.28 -1.09
CA SER A 156 -15.90 -0.13 -1.29
C SER A 156 -16.96 -0.68 -0.31
N SER A 157 -16.98 -0.20 0.94
CA SER A 157 -18.02 -0.54 1.90
C SER A 157 -19.37 0.04 1.50
N ASP A 158 -19.38 1.29 1.01
CA ASP A 158 -20.58 1.97 0.52
C ASP A 158 -21.15 1.26 -0.71
N ALA A 159 -20.28 0.75 -1.58
CA ALA A 159 -20.69 -0.02 -2.75
C ALA A 159 -21.11 -1.47 -2.42
N GLY A 160 -21.01 -1.91 -1.17
CA GLY A 160 -21.33 -3.28 -0.75
C GLY A 160 -20.48 -4.34 -1.45
N LEU A 161 -19.29 -3.97 -1.94
CA LEU A 161 -18.44 -4.86 -2.72
C LEU A 161 -17.72 -5.81 -1.79
N ASN A 162 -17.96 -7.11 -1.96
CA ASN A 162 -17.16 -8.13 -1.30
C ASN A 162 -15.76 -8.17 -1.93
N TRP A 163 -14.75 -7.79 -1.17
CA TRP A 163 -13.37 -7.87 -1.62
C TRP A 163 -13.01 -9.35 -1.82
N ARG A 164 -12.42 -9.68 -2.97
CA ARG A 164 -11.78 -10.98 -3.16
C ARG A 164 -10.68 -11.14 -2.11
N SER A 165 -10.60 -12.31 -1.50
CA SER A 165 -9.78 -12.51 -0.29
C SER A 165 -8.32 -12.09 -0.46
N HIS A 166 -7.68 -12.39 -1.59
CA HIS A 166 -6.26 -12.09 -1.78
C HIS A 166 -6.01 -10.61 -2.04
N ILE A 167 -6.89 -9.95 -2.79
CA ILE A 167 -6.82 -8.49 -2.97
C ILE A 167 -7.05 -7.81 -1.62
N ALA A 168 -8.01 -8.32 -0.86
CA ALA A 168 -8.29 -7.82 0.48
C ALA A 168 -7.07 -7.96 1.38
N SER A 169 -6.43 -9.13 1.41
CA SER A 169 -5.23 -9.34 2.21
C SER A 169 -4.09 -8.39 1.83
N ILE A 170 -3.84 -8.19 0.53
CA ILE A 170 -2.82 -7.22 0.09
C ILE A 170 -3.16 -5.82 0.60
N ALA A 171 -4.39 -5.36 0.33
CA ALA A 171 -4.86 -4.04 0.72
C ALA A 171 -4.89 -3.82 2.24
N THR A 172 -5.31 -4.82 3.02
CA THR A 172 -5.32 -4.76 4.49
C THR A 172 -3.91 -4.65 5.05
N GLY A 173 -2.96 -5.48 4.58
CA GLY A 173 -1.57 -5.39 5.04
C GLY A 173 -0.95 -4.03 4.71
N MET A 174 -1.23 -3.48 3.51
CA MET A 174 -0.74 -2.16 3.12
C MET A 174 -1.37 -1.05 3.95
N ALA A 175 -2.69 -1.09 4.17
CA ALA A 175 -3.39 -0.11 5.00
C ALA A 175 -2.84 -0.09 6.42
N VAL A 176 -2.67 -1.26 7.06
CA VAL A 176 -2.08 -1.38 8.40
C VAL A 176 -0.69 -0.76 8.43
N TYR A 177 0.17 -1.09 7.47
CA TYR A 177 1.51 -0.53 7.37
C TYR A 177 1.50 0.99 7.22
N CYS A 178 0.66 1.54 6.33
CA CYS A 178 0.52 2.98 6.12
C CYS A 178 -0.02 3.70 7.38
N PHE A 179 -1.04 3.17 8.04
CA PHE A 179 -1.61 3.78 9.26
C PHE A 179 -0.61 3.85 10.39
N ILE A 180 0.11 2.75 10.67
CA ILE A 180 1.17 2.78 11.68
C ILE A 180 2.32 3.69 11.26
N GLY A 181 2.65 3.74 9.96
CA GLY A 181 3.59 4.72 9.41
C GLY A 181 3.21 6.15 9.76
N ILE A 182 1.95 6.54 9.56
CA ILE A 182 1.44 7.87 9.97
C ILE A 182 1.60 8.09 11.46
N LEU A 183 1.22 7.12 12.30
CA LEU A 183 1.35 7.27 13.75
C LEU A 183 2.81 7.48 14.17
N ILE A 184 3.74 6.72 13.59
CA ILE A 184 5.17 6.87 13.84
C ILE A 184 5.66 8.25 13.42
N GLU A 185 5.29 8.72 12.22
CA GLU A 185 5.64 10.06 11.75
C GLU A 185 5.04 11.17 12.64
N LEU A 186 3.80 10.98 13.13
CA LEU A 186 3.14 11.92 14.03
C LEU A 186 3.85 12.00 15.39
N VAL A 187 4.15 10.86 16.01
CA VAL A 187 4.88 10.79 17.28
C VAL A 187 6.28 11.38 17.13
N SER A 188 6.94 11.12 16.00
CA SER A 188 8.26 11.66 15.68
C SER A 188 8.27 13.20 15.59
N ARG A 189 7.13 13.83 15.31
CA ARG A 189 6.99 15.30 15.25
C ARG A 189 6.76 15.96 16.59
N PHE A 190 5.94 15.35 17.45
CA PHE A 190 5.55 15.95 18.73
C PHE A 190 6.53 15.66 19.87
N SER A 191 7.54 14.82 19.64
CA SER A 191 8.55 14.51 20.64
C SER A 191 9.65 15.59 20.70
N GLU A 192 10.12 15.94 21.89
CA GLU A 192 11.21 16.91 22.08
C GLU A 192 12.58 16.36 21.67
N ALA A 193 13.47 17.23 21.17
CA ALA A 193 14.71 16.89 20.48
C ALA A 193 15.71 15.98 21.25
N ASN A 194 15.77 16.07 22.58
CA ASN A 194 16.75 15.31 23.39
C ASN A 194 16.27 13.93 23.86
N THR A 195 14.96 13.73 24.05
CA THR A 195 14.36 12.41 24.34
C THR A 195 14.20 11.56 23.05
N MET A 196 14.47 12.18 21.90
CA MET A 196 14.07 11.73 20.57
C MET A 196 14.84 10.51 20.04
N ARG A 197 16.15 10.39 20.30
CA ARG A 197 16.98 9.42 19.57
C ARG A 197 16.63 7.97 19.90
N SER A 198 16.43 7.63 21.17
CA SER A 198 16.09 6.25 21.60
C SER A 198 14.67 5.87 21.20
N LEU A 199 13.73 6.81 21.30
CA LEU A 199 12.35 6.63 20.87
C LEU A 199 12.26 6.44 19.36
N LEU A 200 12.95 7.26 18.56
CA LEU A 200 12.99 7.10 17.10
C LEU A 200 13.57 5.74 16.68
N ILE A 201 14.68 5.29 17.29
CA ILE A 201 15.25 3.96 17.00
C ILE A 201 14.23 2.85 17.31
N SER A 202 13.51 2.98 18.43
CA SER A 202 12.46 2.04 18.82
C SER A 202 11.29 2.05 17.84
N LEU A 203 10.79 3.22 17.45
CA LEU A 203 9.69 3.35 16.47
C LEU A 203 10.09 2.80 15.11
N GLN A 204 11.31 3.04 14.66
CA GLN A 204 11.83 2.47 13.41
C GLN A 204 11.91 0.94 13.47
N SER A 205 12.35 0.39 14.61
CA SER A 205 12.36 -1.06 14.84
C SER A 205 10.94 -1.64 14.83
N ILE A 206 9.97 -0.97 15.46
CA ILE A 206 8.56 -1.35 15.44
C ILE A 206 8.03 -1.36 14.00
N ARG A 207 8.36 -0.34 13.20
CA ARG A 207 7.98 -0.28 11.78
C ARG A 207 8.52 -1.47 10.99
N GLN A 208 9.78 -1.84 11.21
CA GLN A 208 10.41 -2.99 10.55
C GLN A 208 9.74 -4.31 10.97
N TRP A 209 9.47 -4.50 12.26
CA TRP A 209 8.73 -5.67 12.74
C TRP A 209 7.32 -5.76 12.17
N LEU A 210 6.62 -4.62 12.09
CA LEU A 210 5.29 -4.58 11.48
C LEU A 210 5.36 -4.96 10.00
N TYR A 211 6.34 -4.45 9.27
CA TYR A 211 6.54 -4.80 7.88
C TYR A 211 6.78 -6.30 7.70
N LEU A 212 7.65 -6.90 8.52
CA LEU A 212 7.85 -8.36 8.55
C LEU A 212 6.56 -9.14 8.83
N ALA A 213 5.73 -8.65 9.76
CA ALA A 213 4.43 -9.24 10.04
C ALA A 213 3.48 -9.13 8.84
N CYS A 214 3.48 -8.00 8.12
CA CYS A 214 2.74 -7.83 6.88
C CYS A 214 3.23 -8.79 5.78
N GLU A 215 4.55 -8.96 5.62
CA GLU A 215 5.14 -9.90 4.66
C GLU A 215 4.77 -11.35 4.97
N ALA A 216 4.83 -11.74 6.24
CA ALA A 216 4.40 -13.07 6.67
C ALA A 216 2.90 -13.28 6.42
N TYR A 217 2.07 -12.27 6.72
CA TYR A 217 0.64 -12.29 6.44
C TYR A 217 0.33 -12.39 4.94
N TRP A 218 1.01 -11.62 4.09
CA TRP A 218 0.88 -11.71 2.64
C TRP A 218 1.35 -13.06 2.12
N SER A 219 2.48 -13.56 2.60
CA SER A 219 3.01 -14.87 2.21
C SER A 219 2.02 -15.97 2.57
N TYR A 220 1.48 -15.97 3.78
CA TYR A 220 0.48 -16.93 4.23
C TYR A 220 -0.82 -16.84 3.43
N SER A 221 -1.41 -15.64 3.31
CA SER A 221 -2.66 -15.42 2.58
C SER A 221 -2.52 -15.74 1.10
N LEU A 222 -1.38 -15.43 0.49
CA LEU A 222 -1.09 -15.71 -0.91
C LEU A 222 -0.59 -17.14 -1.16
N TRP A 223 -0.22 -17.88 -0.12
CA TRP A 223 0.06 -19.30 -0.26
C TRP A 223 -1.23 -20.10 -0.39
N HIS A 224 -2.25 -19.76 0.40
CA HIS A 224 -3.50 -20.52 0.45
C HIS A 224 -4.38 -20.27 -0.77
N PRO A 225 -5.16 -21.29 -1.22
CA PRO A 225 -6.18 -21.10 -2.25
C PRO A 225 -7.11 -19.94 -1.90
N GLU A 226 -7.63 -19.25 -2.91
CA GLU A 226 -8.65 -18.21 -2.69
C GLU A 226 -9.87 -18.91 -2.08
N PRO A 227 -10.36 -18.49 -0.90
CA PRO A 227 -11.66 -18.93 -0.41
C PRO A 227 -12.68 -18.68 -1.51
N SER A 228 -13.57 -19.64 -1.72
CA SER A 228 -14.66 -19.50 -2.69
C SER A 228 -15.37 -18.16 -2.43
N PRO A 229 -15.70 -17.39 -3.49
CA PRO A 229 -16.50 -16.19 -3.34
C PRO A 229 -17.67 -16.47 -2.41
N ARG A 230 -17.82 -15.67 -1.36
CA ARG A 230 -18.89 -15.85 -0.38
C ARG A 230 -20.21 -15.86 -1.15
N GLU A 231 -20.99 -16.94 -1.02
CA GLU A 231 -22.31 -17.04 -1.64
C GLU A 231 -23.11 -15.78 -1.27
N MET A 232 -23.87 -15.25 -2.22
CA MET A 232 -24.64 -14.03 -2.00
C MET A 232 -25.54 -14.24 -0.78
N SER A 233 -25.62 -13.25 0.12
CA SER A 233 -26.54 -13.37 1.24
C SER A 233 -27.96 -13.61 0.70
N PRO A 234 -28.82 -14.41 1.37
CA PRO A 234 -30.18 -14.69 0.89
C PRO A 234 -30.98 -13.42 0.60
N ARG A 235 -30.67 -12.32 1.30
CA ARG A 235 -31.25 -10.99 1.06
C ARG A 235 -30.84 -10.42 -0.30
N MET A 236 -29.57 -10.53 -0.68
CA MET A 236 -29.10 -10.08 -1.99
C MET A 236 -29.61 -10.98 -3.11
N GLU A 237 -29.69 -12.29 -2.87
CA GLU A 237 -30.30 -13.22 -3.84
C GLU A 237 -31.76 -12.85 -4.10
N GLY A 238 -32.53 -12.57 -3.05
CA GLY A 238 -33.91 -12.09 -3.18
C GLY A 238 -34.01 -10.75 -3.92
N GLN A 239 -33.11 -9.80 -3.67
CA GLN A 239 -33.07 -8.52 -4.39
C GLN A 239 -32.72 -8.69 -5.87
N VAL A 240 -31.74 -9.54 -6.19
CA VAL A 240 -31.34 -9.83 -7.58
C VAL A 240 -32.45 -10.57 -8.32
N ALA A 241 -33.14 -11.51 -7.66
CA ALA A 241 -34.30 -12.19 -8.22
C ALA A 241 -35.45 -11.21 -8.52
N ALA A 242 -35.79 -10.34 -7.57
CA ALA A 242 -36.81 -9.31 -7.76
C ALA A 242 -36.46 -8.32 -8.89
N LEU A 243 -35.19 -7.93 -9.00
CA LEU A 243 -34.70 -7.07 -10.10
C LEU A 243 -34.81 -7.76 -11.45
N ARG A 244 -34.46 -9.06 -11.54
CA ARG A 244 -34.60 -9.84 -12.77
C ARG A 244 -36.06 -9.95 -13.19
N GLU A 245 -36.96 -10.24 -12.26
CA GLU A 245 -38.40 -10.27 -12.53
C GLU A 245 -38.94 -8.92 -13.02
N ALA A 246 -38.51 -7.82 -12.41
CA ALA A 246 -38.90 -6.48 -12.82
C ALA A 246 -38.43 -6.13 -14.25
N ILE A 247 -37.22 -6.54 -14.63
CA ILE A 247 -36.68 -6.32 -15.99
C ILE A 247 -37.47 -7.16 -17.01
N ILE A 248 -37.69 -8.45 -16.73
CA ILE A 248 -38.44 -9.35 -17.63
C ILE A 248 -39.87 -8.83 -17.85
N ARG A 249 -40.54 -8.39 -16.78
CA ARG A 249 -41.89 -7.81 -16.87
C ARG A 249 -41.89 -6.54 -17.71
N ARG A 250 -40.90 -5.67 -17.51
CA ARG A 250 -40.76 -4.45 -18.32
C ARG A 250 -40.63 -4.82 -19.78
N ASP A 251 -39.67 -5.66 -20.15
CA ASP A 251 -39.42 -6.00 -21.57
C ASP A 251 -40.62 -6.69 -22.24
N GLY A 252 -41.42 -7.46 -21.49
CA GLY A 252 -42.65 -8.08 -21.99
C GLY A 252 -43.79 -7.09 -22.30
N GLU A 253 -43.83 -5.92 -21.66
CA GLU A 253 -44.84 -4.88 -21.93
C GLU A 253 -44.53 -4.09 -23.21
N TRP A 254 -43.26 -3.99 -23.63
CA TRP A 254 -42.86 -3.27 -24.85
C TRP A 254 -42.99 -4.11 -26.14
N SER A 255 -43.26 -5.42 -26.01
CA SER A 255 -43.43 -6.34 -27.14
C SER A 255 -44.88 -6.49 -27.61
N LYS A 256 -45.84 -5.77 -27.00
CA LYS A 256 -47.26 -5.75 -27.38
C LYS A 256 -47.62 -4.43 -28.04
#